data_AF-A0A967R3F0-F1
#
_entry.id   AF-A0A967R3F0-F1
#
_cell.length_a   1.000
_cell.length_b   1.000
_cell.length_c   1.000
_cell.angle_alpha   90.00
_cell.angle_beta   90.00
_cell.angle_gamma   90.00
#
_symmetry.space_group_name_H-M   'P 1'
#
loop_
_entity.id
_entity.type
_entity.pdbx_description
1 polymer ?
#
loop_
_entity_poly.entity_id
_entity_poly.type
_entity_poly.pdbx_seq_one_letter_code
_entity_poly.pdbx_strand_id
1 'polypeptide(L)'
;VRFGRTLGSPVAVVIRNTEWPKWRQEMSPEPGSPRRTLTTPRPGHADLAGMQKYDTHDARDVLERASARETAARTVAGYLAKV
;
A
#
# COMPACT_ATOMS: atom_id res chain seq x y z
N VAL A 1 3.75 21.23 -8.97
CA VAL A 1 2.56 22.05 -9.32
C VAL A 1 2.73 23.40 -8.67
N ARG A 2 2.51 24.49 -9.41
CA ARG A 2 2.60 25.86 -8.88
C ARG A 2 1.47 26.69 -9.48
N PHE A 3 0.74 27.42 -8.64
CA PHE A 3 -0.41 28.25 -9.06
C PHE A 3 -1.41 27.51 -9.97
N GLY A 4 -1.79 26.28 -9.60
CA GLY A 4 -2.77 25.49 -10.34
C GLY A 4 -2.27 24.90 -11.67
N ARG A 5 -0.98 25.03 -12.01
CA ARG A 5 -0.41 24.50 -13.26
C ARG A 5 0.72 23.49 -12.99
N THR A 6 0.86 22.53 -13.89
CA THR A 6 2.02 21.62 -13.91
C THR A 6 3.28 22.40 -14.30
N LEU A 7 4.45 21.88 -13.92
CA LEU A 7 5.75 22.52 -14.18
C LEU A 7 6.56 21.79 -15.27
N GLY A 8 6.02 20.74 -15.88
CA GLY A 8 6.74 19.82 -16.77
C GLY A 8 7.65 18.82 -16.04
N SER A 9 8.11 19.13 -14.82
CA SER A 9 8.82 18.20 -13.94
C SER A 9 7.88 17.15 -13.30
N PRO A 10 8.42 16.07 -12.68
CA PRO A 10 7.59 15.05 -12.03
C PRO A 10 6.59 15.63 -11.02
N VAL A 11 5.36 15.13 -11.06
CA VAL A 11 4.28 15.49 -10.12
C VAL A 11 4.10 14.37 -9.11
N ALA A 12 4.28 14.70 -7.82
CA ALA A 12 4.02 13.79 -6.72
C ALA A 12 2.73 14.17 -5.99
N VAL A 13 1.92 13.16 -5.62
CA VAL A 13 0.71 13.32 -4.81
C VAL A 13 0.72 12.29 -3.70
N VAL A 14 0.38 12.71 -2.48
CA VAL A 14 0.31 11.86 -1.30
C VAL A 14 -1.13 11.75 -0.81
N ILE A 15 -1.66 10.53 -0.76
CA ILE A 15 -2.97 10.24 -0.16
C ILE A 15 -2.73 9.64 1.22
N ARG A 16 -3.05 10.39 2.29
CA ARG A 16 -2.85 9.90 3.66
C ARG A 16 -3.89 8.84 4.02
N ASN A 17 -3.48 7.86 4.82
CA ASN A 17 -4.38 6.90 5.44
C ASN A 17 -4.97 7.52 6.72
N THR A 18 -6.28 7.77 6.75
CA THR A 18 -6.97 8.35 7.91
C THR A 18 -6.96 7.41 9.11
N GLU A 19 -6.92 6.11 8.87
CA GLU A 19 -6.90 5.07 9.90
C GLU A 19 -5.48 4.78 10.42
N TRP A 20 -4.46 5.50 9.93
CA TRP A 20 -3.07 5.36 10.38
C TRP A 20 -2.91 5.30 11.90
N PRO A 21 -3.60 6.11 12.73
CA PRO A 21 -3.47 6.04 14.18
C PRO A 21 -3.69 4.66 14.78
N LYS A 22 -4.53 3.80 14.16
CA LYS A 22 -4.81 2.42 14.57
C LYS A 22 -3.71 1.44 14.15
N TRP A 23 -2.99 1.76 13.07
CA TRP A 23 -2.00 0.89 12.43
C TRP A 23 -0.55 1.22 12.78
N ARG A 24 -0.30 2.33 13.50
CA ARG A 24 1.05 2.83 13.82
C ARG A 24 2.04 1.79 14.32
N GLN A 25 1.60 0.87 15.19
CA GLN A 25 2.48 -0.16 15.73
C GLN A 25 2.67 -1.34 14.78
N GLU A 26 1.56 -1.87 14.24
CA GLU A 26 1.58 -3.06 13.39
C GLU A 26 2.28 -2.81 12.04
N MET A 27 2.19 -1.57 11.53
CA MET A 27 2.77 -1.15 10.26
C MET A 27 3.93 -0.16 10.46
N SER A 28 4.58 -0.20 11.63
CA SER A 28 5.74 0.64 11.93
C SER A 28 6.87 0.36 10.95
N PRO A 29 7.55 1.39 10.41
CA PRO A 29 8.78 1.20 9.63
C PRO A 29 10.00 0.89 10.51
N GLU A 30 9.92 1.21 11.80
CA GLU A 30 10.98 0.93 12.77
C GLU A 30 10.99 -0.56 13.17
N PRO A 31 12.16 -1.11 13.58
CA PRO A 31 12.26 -2.49 14.04
C PRO A 31 11.23 -2.86 15.11
N GLY A 32 10.61 -4.03 14.97
CA GLY A 32 9.57 -4.52 15.88
C GLY A 32 9.05 -5.89 15.48
N SER A 33 7.98 -6.33 16.14
CA SER A 33 7.29 -7.57 15.81
C SER A 33 5.78 -7.33 15.72
N PRO A 34 5.09 -7.98 14.77
CA PRO A 34 3.64 -7.86 14.65
C PRO A 34 2.96 -8.39 15.91
N ARG A 35 1.84 -7.81 16.31
CA ARG A 35 1.04 -8.33 17.42
C ARG A 35 0.41 -9.67 17.07
N ARG A 36 0.13 -9.90 15.79
CA ARG A 36 -0.45 -11.15 15.29
C ARG A 36 -0.10 -11.39 13.83
N THR A 37 0.46 -12.56 13.56
CA THR A 37 0.72 -13.08 12.21
C THR A 37 -0.55 -13.63 11.56
N LEU A 38 -0.69 -13.43 10.26
CA LEU A 38 -1.76 -14.01 9.45
C LEU A 38 -1.21 -15.16 8.60
N THR A 39 -1.49 -16.40 9.01
CA THR A 39 -0.90 -17.60 8.39
C THR A 39 -1.88 -18.40 7.54
N THR A 40 -3.12 -17.96 7.38
CA THR A 40 -4.15 -18.63 6.56
C THR A 40 -4.38 -17.82 5.27
N PRO A 41 -3.80 -18.25 4.13
CA PRO A 41 -3.96 -17.54 2.86
C PRO A 41 -5.41 -17.60 2.36
N ARG A 42 -5.92 -16.47 1.85
CA ARG A 42 -7.27 -16.42 1.29
C ARG A 42 -7.26 -16.92 -0.17
N PRO A 43 -8.16 -17.84 -0.56
CA PRO A 43 -8.30 -18.24 -1.95
C PRO A 43 -8.60 -17.05 -2.87
N GLY A 44 -7.96 -17.01 -4.03
CA GLY A 44 -8.11 -15.92 -5.01
C GLY A 44 -7.34 -14.64 -4.69
N HIS A 45 -6.65 -14.57 -3.54
CA HIS A 45 -5.76 -13.45 -3.19
C HIS A 45 -4.29 -13.77 -3.47
N ALA A 46 -3.47 -12.72 -3.43
CA ALA A 46 -2.02 -12.82 -3.61
C ALA A 46 -1.30 -13.53 -2.44
N ASP A 47 -1.98 -13.73 -1.31
CA ASP A 47 -1.41 -14.17 -0.04
C ASP A 47 -0.44 -15.37 -0.18
N LEU A 48 -0.91 -16.53 -0.66
CA LEU A 48 -0.10 -17.76 -0.71
C LEU A 48 1.10 -17.63 -1.65
N ALA A 49 0.87 -17.17 -2.89
CA ALA A 49 1.92 -17.03 -3.89
C ALA A 49 2.95 -15.96 -3.46
N GLY A 50 2.50 -14.88 -2.82
CA GLY A 50 3.37 -13.85 -2.29
C GLY A 50 4.22 -14.34 -1.12
N MET A 51 3.61 -15.07 -0.16
CA MET A 51 4.32 -15.67 0.97
C MET A 51 5.42 -16.62 0.49
N GLN A 52 5.09 -17.51 -0.47
CA GLN A 52 6.07 -18.41 -1.09
C GLN A 52 7.17 -17.66 -1.86
N LYS A 53 6.81 -16.61 -2.60
CA LYS A 53 7.76 -15.83 -3.41
C LYS A 53 8.77 -15.05 -2.57
N TYR A 54 8.32 -14.47 -1.47
CA TYR A 54 9.13 -13.58 -0.64
C TYR A 54 9.63 -14.24 0.65
N ASP A 55 9.38 -15.55 0.82
CA ASP A 55 9.75 -16.31 2.01
C ASP A 55 9.29 -15.65 3.33
N THR A 56 8.07 -15.09 3.30
CA THR A 56 7.44 -14.52 4.50
C THR A 56 6.39 -15.48 5.04
N HIS A 57 6.34 -15.56 6.37
CA HIS A 57 5.40 -16.38 7.11
C HIS A 57 4.17 -15.57 7.56
N ASP A 58 4.10 -14.27 7.21
CA ASP A 58 2.96 -13.40 7.45
C ASP A 58 2.32 -12.93 6.14
N ALA A 59 1.06 -13.31 5.91
CA ALA A 59 0.29 -12.82 4.78
C ALA A 59 0.11 -11.29 4.81
N ARG A 60 0.26 -10.63 5.97
CA ARG A 60 0.17 -9.17 6.10
C ARG A 60 1.13 -8.44 5.17
N ASP A 61 2.37 -8.93 5.07
CA ASP A 61 3.42 -8.32 4.22
C ASP A 61 3.03 -8.31 2.73
N VAL A 62 2.22 -9.29 2.33
CA VAL A 62 1.73 -9.42 0.95
C VAL A 62 0.45 -8.61 0.76
N LEU A 63 -0.55 -8.82 1.62
CA LEU A 63 -1.90 -8.29 1.41
C LEU A 63 -1.95 -6.76 1.50
N GLU A 64 -1.09 -6.13 2.31
CA GLU A 64 -1.09 -4.68 2.49
C GLU A 64 -0.69 -3.95 1.21
N ARG A 65 0.19 -4.57 0.39
CA ARG A 65 0.57 -4.03 -0.91
C ARG A 65 -0.30 -4.52 -2.06
N ALA A 66 -0.80 -5.76 -1.99
CA ALA A 66 -1.67 -6.33 -3.01
C ALA A 66 -3.12 -5.79 -2.95
N SER A 67 -3.49 -5.18 -1.82
CA SER A 67 -4.82 -4.60 -1.62
C SER A 67 -5.21 -3.61 -2.72
N ALA A 68 -6.49 -3.67 -3.12
CA ALA A 68 -7.07 -2.72 -4.07
C ALA A 68 -7.02 -1.26 -3.57
N ARG A 69 -6.67 -1.00 -2.30
CA ARG A 69 -6.39 0.36 -1.81
C ARG A 69 -5.37 1.11 -2.67
N GLU A 70 -4.41 0.41 -3.27
CA GLU A 70 -3.40 1.00 -4.16
C GLU A 70 -4.03 1.71 -5.37
N THR A 71 -5.21 1.27 -5.83
CA THR A 71 -5.91 1.89 -6.96
C THR A 71 -6.27 3.35 -6.71
N ALA A 72 -6.37 3.80 -5.46
CA ALA A 72 -6.54 5.22 -5.14
C ALA A 72 -5.39 6.09 -5.71
N ALA A 73 -4.15 5.60 -5.63
CA ALA A 73 -2.99 6.28 -6.21
C ALA A 73 -3.04 6.26 -7.75
N ARG A 74 -3.47 5.13 -8.34
CA ARG A 74 -3.67 5.03 -9.81
C ARG A 74 -4.74 5.97 -10.31
N THR A 75 -5.85 6.14 -9.59
CA THR A 75 -6.92 7.08 -9.94
C THR A 75 -6.42 8.52 -9.96
N VAL A 76 -5.56 8.91 -9.02
CA VAL A 76 -4.92 10.23 -9.03
C VAL A 76 -4.02 10.41 -10.26
N ALA A 77 -3.20 9.40 -10.58
CA ALA A 77 -2.38 9.43 -11.79
C ALA A 77 -3.25 9.51 -13.06
N GLY A 78 -4.34 8.75 -13.12
CA GLY A 78 -5.32 8.79 -14.21
C GLY A 78 -6.01 10.14 -14.34
N TYR A 79 -6.32 10.82 -13.24
CA TYR A 79 -6.85 12.17 -13.26
C TYR A 79 -5.86 13.18 -13.87
N LEU A 80 -4.58 13.07 -13.53
CA LEU A 80 -3.51 13.89 -14.12
C LEU A 80 -3.30 13.61 -15.62
N ALA A 81 -3.66 12.42 -16.11
CA ALA A 81 -3.54 12.03 -17.51
C ALA A 81 -4.79 12.35 -18.34
N LYS A 82 -5.95 12.59 -17.71
CA LYS A 82 -7.22 12.85 -18.40
C LYS A 82 -7.26 14.21 -19.10
N VAL A 83 -6.34 15.11 -18.77
CA VAL A 83 -6.25 16.48 -19.28
C VAL A 83 -5.53 16.59 -20.61
#